data_AF-A0A9D2MMY7-F1
#
_entry.id   AF-A0A9D2MMY7-F1
#
_cell.length_a   1.000
_cell.length_b   1.000
_cell.length_c   1.000
_cell.angle_alpha   90.00
_cell.angle_beta   90.00
_cell.angle_gamma   90.00
#
_symmetry.space_group_name_H-M   'P 1'
#
loop_
_entity.id
_entity.type
_entity.pdbx_description
1 polymer ?
#
loop_
_entity_poly.entity_id
_entity_poly.type
_entity_poly.pdbx_seq_one_letter_code
_entity_poly.pdbx_strand_id
1 'polypeptide(L)'
;MTRMTEVVERFMAAGTMAEVYKVADGPVVVGAWSRDVGTMERRLKLALVYPDGEISLVREYAKRKLTEAKALNDLADLDGIAPKMVNEIYEAVMKQHRNLPVQEDRNGQCSIMQAYRALCEYVREYEEPGKVFIRDGYGNILASYLPNVLKRLELGYSRLELEKNLKSWNLLRVNNGTGHPYTYKINTGSANNWFLSFRLPEKSEVAA
;
A
#
# COMPACT_ATOMS: atom_id res chain seq x y z
N MET A 1 4.00 11.98 38.24
CA MET A 1 3.02 11.37 37.33
C MET A 1 2.69 12.24 36.10
N THR A 2 3.15 13.49 35.99
CA THR A 2 2.70 14.46 34.95
C THR A 2 3.40 14.35 33.59
N ARG A 3 4.68 13.97 33.55
CA ARG A 3 5.50 14.02 32.32
C ARG A 3 5.17 12.93 31.29
N MET A 4 4.85 11.72 31.74
CA MET A 4 4.47 10.59 30.88
C MET A 4 3.12 10.85 30.21
N THR A 5 2.13 11.34 30.97
CA THR A 5 0.81 11.70 30.44
C THR A 5 0.94 12.80 29.38
N GLU A 6 1.77 13.82 29.59
CA GLU A 6 2.02 14.88 28.59
C GLU A 6 2.71 14.37 27.31
N VAL A 7 3.65 13.42 27.41
CA VAL A 7 4.34 12.84 26.25
C VAL A 7 3.40 11.94 25.45
N VAL A 8 2.63 11.08 26.13
CA VAL A 8 1.58 10.27 25.51
C VAL A 8 0.54 11.17 24.88
N GLU A 9 0.04 12.19 25.57
CA GLU A 9 -0.91 13.16 25.03
C GLU A 9 -0.35 13.89 23.81
N ARG A 10 0.92 14.28 23.77
CA ARG A 10 1.53 14.90 22.58
C ARG A 10 1.64 13.92 21.40
N PHE A 11 2.02 12.67 21.66
CA PHE A 11 2.11 11.63 20.62
C PHE A 11 0.72 11.22 20.09
N MET A 12 -0.30 11.25 20.96
CA MET A 12 -1.71 11.01 20.61
C MET A 12 -2.38 12.23 19.94
N ALA A 13 -2.07 13.46 20.39
CA ALA A 13 -2.64 14.71 19.86
C ALA A 13 -2.15 15.05 18.45
N ALA A 14 -1.02 14.49 18.01
CA ALA A 14 -0.60 14.53 16.61
C ALA A 14 -1.45 13.64 15.68
N GLY A 15 -2.50 12.98 16.21
CA GLY A 15 -3.42 12.15 15.43
C GLY A 15 -2.85 10.79 15.04
N THR A 16 -1.72 10.40 15.64
CA THR A 16 -0.94 9.24 15.22
C THR A 16 -1.43 7.93 15.84
N MET A 17 -1.55 7.78 17.16
CA MET A 17 -1.93 6.50 17.78
C MET A 17 -2.79 6.70 19.03
N ALA A 18 -3.53 5.67 19.44
CA ALA A 18 -4.37 5.65 20.64
C ALA A 18 -3.82 4.68 21.70
N GLU A 19 -4.06 4.95 22.99
CA GLU A 19 -3.71 4.01 24.07
C GLU A 19 -4.49 2.70 23.93
N VAL A 20 -3.75 1.59 23.89
CA VAL A 20 -4.29 0.24 23.77
C VAL A 20 -4.31 -0.46 25.13
N TYR A 21 -3.18 -0.41 25.83
CA TYR A 21 -2.95 -1.15 27.06
C TYR A 21 -1.88 -0.46 27.91
N LYS A 22 -2.03 -0.47 29.23
CA LYS A 22 -1.09 0.16 30.16
C LYS A 22 -0.53 -0.87 31.13
N VAL A 23 0.80 -1.01 31.15
CA VAL A 23 1.49 -1.86 32.13
C VAL A 23 1.55 -1.10 33.46
N ALA A 24 1.26 -1.80 34.57
CA ALA A 24 1.39 -1.22 35.91
C ALA A 24 2.86 -0.84 36.16
N ASP A 25 3.10 0.44 36.51
CA ASP A 25 4.43 1.03 36.71
C ASP A 25 5.41 0.85 35.53
N GLY A 26 4.88 0.62 34.32
CA GLY A 26 5.65 0.29 33.13
C GLY A 26 5.24 1.09 31.89
N PRO A 27 5.58 0.60 30.68
CA PRO A 27 5.27 1.29 29.44
C PRO A 27 3.77 1.31 29.13
N VAL A 28 3.37 2.29 28.33
CA VAL A 28 2.04 2.37 27.72
C VAL A 28 2.14 1.85 26.29
N VAL A 29 1.33 0.85 25.95
CA VAL A 29 1.19 0.36 24.58
C VAL A 29 0.20 1.25 23.85
N VAL A 30 0.66 1.88 22.78
CA VAL A 30 -0.15 2.70 21.88
C VAL A 30 -0.28 2.00 20.52
N GLY A 31 -1.38 2.26 19.82
CA GLY A 31 -1.63 1.62 18.54
C GLY A 31 -2.54 2.39 17.59
N ALA A 32 -2.41 2.05 16.33
CA ALA A 32 -3.27 2.54 15.25
C ALA A 32 -3.40 1.46 14.19
N TRP A 33 -4.46 1.54 13.39
CA TRP A 33 -4.42 0.93 12.07
C TRP A 33 -3.60 1.81 11.15
N SER A 34 -2.78 1.20 10.32
CA SER A 34 -2.44 1.77 9.04
C SER A 34 -3.39 1.25 7.99
N ARG A 35 -3.54 2.04 6.95
CA ARG A 35 -4.08 1.66 5.67
C ARG A 35 -3.07 2.09 4.64
N ASP A 36 -2.55 1.13 3.92
CA ASP A 36 -1.75 1.44 2.76
C ASP A 36 -2.66 2.05 1.69
N VAL A 37 -2.41 3.31 1.29
CA VAL A 37 -3.23 4.03 0.29
C VAL A 37 -3.29 3.24 -1.00
N GLY A 38 -2.19 2.54 -1.27
CA GLY A 38 -2.07 1.64 -2.38
C GLY A 38 -2.93 0.38 -2.25
N THR A 39 -2.41 -0.62 -1.54
CA THR A 39 -2.95 -1.98 -1.50
C THR A 39 -4.29 -2.03 -0.77
N MET A 40 -4.63 -0.98 -0.03
CA MET A 40 -5.72 -0.94 0.95
C MET A 40 -5.51 -1.97 2.08
N GLU A 41 -4.33 -2.60 2.16
CA GLU A 41 -3.96 -3.50 3.24
C GLU A 41 -3.97 -2.69 4.54
N ARG A 42 -4.66 -3.24 5.55
CA ARG A 42 -4.61 -2.70 6.90
C ARG A 42 -3.57 -3.45 7.72
N ARG A 43 -2.71 -2.72 8.41
CA ARG A 43 -1.78 -3.30 9.39
C ARG A 43 -1.98 -2.62 10.74
N LEU A 44 -1.96 -3.40 11.80
CA LEU A 44 -1.90 -2.86 13.14
C LEU A 44 -0.48 -2.37 13.38
N LYS A 45 -0.35 -1.13 13.82
CA LYS A 45 0.91 -0.56 14.31
C LYS A 45 0.83 -0.51 15.83
N LEU A 46 1.86 -1.01 16.50
CA LEU A 46 2.01 -0.91 17.96
C LEU A 46 3.38 -0.33 18.31
N ALA A 47 3.41 0.49 19.34
CA ALA A 47 4.64 1.00 19.94
C ALA A 47 4.47 1.12 21.46
N LEU A 48 5.59 1.16 22.17
CA LEU A 48 5.64 1.41 23.61
C LEU A 48 6.13 2.81 23.88
N VAL A 49 5.45 3.49 24.80
CA VAL A 49 5.92 4.75 25.40
C VAL A 49 6.37 4.44 26.81
N TYR A 50 7.66 4.58 27.08
CA TYR A 50 8.28 4.29 28.36
C TYR A 50 8.06 5.44 29.37
N PRO A 51 8.17 5.17 30.69
CA PRO A 51 7.93 6.19 31.71
C PRO A 51 8.84 7.43 31.62
N ASP A 52 10.03 7.29 31.05
CA ASP A 52 10.99 8.36 30.79
C ASP A 52 10.68 9.18 29.52
N GLY A 53 9.72 8.73 28.72
CA GLY A 53 9.30 9.34 27.47
C GLY A 53 9.99 8.77 26.22
N GLU A 54 10.87 7.76 26.36
CA GLU A 54 11.40 7.03 25.21
C GLU A 54 10.27 6.29 24.49
N ILE A 55 10.38 6.17 23.16
CA ILE A 55 9.41 5.46 22.32
C ILE A 55 10.12 4.32 21.61
N SER A 56 9.58 3.10 21.72
CA SER A 56 10.13 1.94 21.02
C SER A 56 10.00 2.09 19.49
N LEU A 57 10.68 1.21 18.75
CA LEU A 57 10.37 1.01 17.34
C LEU A 57 8.90 0.60 17.17
N VAL A 58 8.27 1.08 16.10
CA VAL A 58 6.91 0.69 15.71
C VAL A 58 6.95 -0.72 15.11
N ARG A 59 6.16 -1.62 15.69
CA ARG A 59 5.92 -2.97 15.16
C ARG A 59 4.67 -2.98 14.29
N GLU A 60 4.73 -3.66 13.15
CA GLU A 60 3.61 -3.76 12.20
C GLU A 60 3.11 -5.19 12.02
N TYR A 61 1.80 -5.36 12.09
CA TYR A 61 1.15 -6.66 11.99
C TYR A 61 0.05 -6.63 10.94
N ALA A 62 0.19 -7.46 9.89
CA ALA A 62 -0.84 -7.56 8.86
C ALA A 62 -2.16 -8.02 9.48
N LYS A 63 -3.27 -7.30 9.21
CA LYS A 63 -4.59 -7.60 9.79
C LYS A 63 -5.01 -9.06 9.61
N ARG A 64 -4.71 -9.65 8.45
CA ARG A 64 -5.00 -11.07 8.12
C ARG A 64 -4.26 -12.09 9.00
N LYS A 65 -3.14 -11.69 9.62
CA LYS A 65 -2.34 -12.55 10.51
C LYS A 65 -2.72 -12.40 11.99
N LEU A 66 -3.56 -11.41 12.33
CA LEU A 66 -4.04 -11.17 13.69
C LEU A 66 -5.23 -12.07 14.03
N THR A 67 -5.01 -13.39 13.95
CA THR A 67 -6.04 -14.41 14.28
C THR A 67 -5.96 -14.87 15.72
N GLU A 68 -4.79 -14.75 16.35
CA GLU A 68 -4.53 -15.14 17.74
C GLU A 68 -3.36 -14.33 18.32
N ALA A 69 -3.23 -14.32 19.64
CA ALA A 69 -2.24 -13.51 20.36
C ALA A 69 -0.78 -13.78 19.95
N LYS A 70 -0.46 -15.00 19.50
CA LYS A 70 0.90 -15.36 19.07
C LYS A 70 1.44 -14.49 17.94
N ALA A 71 0.56 -13.82 17.19
CA ALA A 71 0.93 -12.87 16.15
C ALA A 71 1.71 -11.65 16.70
N LEU A 72 1.60 -11.38 18.01
CA LEU A 72 2.23 -10.26 18.71
C LEU A 72 3.38 -10.70 19.63
N ASN A 73 3.87 -11.94 19.51
CA ASN A 73 4.88 -12.48 20.45
C ASN A 73 6.19 -11.69 20.49
N ASP A 74 6.55 -11.00 19.39
CA ASP A 74 7.75 -10.16 19.32
C ASP A 74 7.66 -8.90 20.20
N LEU A 75 6.48 -8.58 20.75
CA LEU A 75 6.37 -7.55 21.79
C LEU A 75 7.05 -7.95 23.10
N ALA A 76 7.18 -9.26 23.38
CA ALA A 76 7.87 -9.74 24.57
C ALA A 76 9.40 -9.54 24.50
N ASP A 77 9.93 -9.18 23.33
CA ASP A 77 11.33 -8.77 23.16
C ASP A 77 11.58 -7.32 23.62
N LEU A 78 10.52 -6.56 23.92
CA LEU A 78 10.60 -5.17 24.37
C LEU A 78 10.61 -5.10 25.89
N ASP A 79 11.44 -4.21 26.43
CA ASP A 79 11.56 -4.01 27.87
C ASP A 79 10.20 -3.69 28.51
N GLY A 80 9.93 -4.34 29.64
CA GLY A 80 8.68 -4.14 30.39
C GLY A 80 7.47 -4.95 29.90
N ILE A 81 7.60 -5.79 28.87
CA ILE A 81 6.53 -6.70 28.42
C ILE A 81 6.86 -8.15 28.78
N ALA A 82 6.09 -8.70 29.73
CA ALA A 82 6.17 -10.12 30.03
C ALA A 82 5.40 -10.95 28.97
N PRO A 83 5.82 -12.20 28.66
CA PRO A 83 5.12 -13.05 27.68
C PRO A 83 3.61 -13.22 27.92
N LYS A 84 3.19 -13.27 29.20
CA LYS A 84 1.76 -13.35 29.57
C LYS A 84 0.95 -12.11 29.14
N MET A 85 1.58 -10.94 29.12
CA MET A 85 0.93 -9.66 28.78
C MET A 85 0.60 -9.58 27.28
N VAL A 86 1.28 -10.35 26.42
CA VAL A 86 0.97 -10.39 24.98
C VAL A 86 -0.48 -10.80 24.72
N ASN A 87 -1.00 -11.76 25.49
CA ASN A 87 -2.40 -12.16 25.40
C ASN A 87 -3.35 -11.01 25.80
N GLU A 88 -3.03 -10.30 26.88
CA GLU A 88 -3.82 -9.18 27.38
C GLU A 88 -3.82 -8.00 26.40
N ILE A 89 -2.66 -7.69 25.81
CA ILE A 89 -2.51 -6.66 24.77
C ILE A 89 -3.34 -7.05 23.54
N TYR A 90 -3.27 -8.31 23.09
CA TYR A 90 -4.07 -8.79 21.96
C TYR A 90 -5.57 -8.63 22.21
N GLU A 91 -6.07 -9.01 23.39
CA GLU A 91 -7.47 -8.82 23.75
C GLU A 91 -7.87 -7.34 23.78
N ALA A 92 -7.00 -6.47 24.30
CA ALA A 92 -7.23 -5.03 24.32
C ALA A 92 -7.31 -4.45 22.90
N VAL A 93 -6.41 -4.85 22.00
CA VAL A 93 -6.45 -4.50 20.57
C VAL A 93 -7.78 -4.93 19.96
N MET A 94 -8.23 -6.16 20.20
CA MET A 94 -9.47 -6.68 19.60
C MET A 94 -10.71 -5.99 20.13
N LYS A 95 -10.75 -5.63 21.42
CA LYS A 95 -11.82 -4.81 22.02
C LYS A 95 -11.88 -3.42 21.40
N GLN A 96 -10.73 -2.81 21.14
CA GLN A 96 -10.63 -1.47 20.56
C GLN A 96 -10.57 -1.45 19.03
N HIS A 97 -10.63 -2.61 18.36
CA HIS A 97 -10.32 -2.76 16.93
C HIS A 97 -11.02 -1.72 16.03
N ARG A 98 -12.30 -1.41 16.28
CA ARG A 98 -13.07 -0.45 15.47
C ARG A 98 -12.79 1.01 15.80
N ASN A 99 -12.22 1.28 16.97
CA ASN A 99 -12.03 2.62 17.52
C ASN A 99 -10.59 3.12 17.36
N LEU A 100 -9.65 2.23 17.02
CA LEU A 100 -8.28 2.63 16.74
C LEU A 100 -8.23 3.56 15.51
N PRO A 101 -7.45 4.64 15.58
CA PRO A 101 -7.30 5.58 14.47
C PRO A 101 -6.69 4.88 13.25
N VAL A 102 -6.95 5.41 12.05
CA VAL A 102 -6.38 4.90 10.80
C VAL A 102 -5.39 5.94 10.25
N GLN A 103 -4.13 5.52 10.11
CA GLN A 103 -3.07 6.26 9.42
C GLN A 103 -3.01 5.83 7.95
N GLU A 104 -2.79 6.75 7.04
CA GLU A 104 -2.59 6.43 5.62
C GLU A 104 -1.08 6.29 5.33
N ASP A 105 -0.63 5.07 5.03
CA ASP A 105 0.76 4.78 4.65
C ASP A 105 0.94 4.92 3.14
N ARG A 106 1.99 5.63 2.73
CA ARG A 106 2.32 5.87 1.30
C ARG A 106 3.38 4.90 0.76
N ASN A 107 3.65 3.79 1.44
CA ASN A 107 4.80 2.93 1.16
C ASN A 107 4.48 1.68 0.32
N GLY A 108 3.22 1.40 -0.04
CA GLY A 108 2.82 0.18 -0.75
C GLY A 108 2.20 0.40 -2.12
N GLN A 109 2.29 -0.66 -2.94
CA GLN A 109 1.76 -0.70 -4.30
C GLN A 109 0.24 -0.52 -4.30
N CYS A 110 -0.32 0.24 -5.23
CA CYS A 110 -1.77 0.32 -5.36
C CYS A 110 -2.44 -1.02 -5.66
N SER A 111 -3.74 -1.17 -5.41
CA SER A 111 -4.43 -2.35 -5.96
C SER A 111 -4.26 -2.33 -7.48
N ILE A 112 -4.11 -3.50 -8.09
CA ILE A 112 -3.89 -3.57 -9.54
C ILE A 112 -5.03 -2.92 -10.35
N MET A 113 -6.25 -2.93 -9.82
CA MET A 113 -7.39 -2.23 -10.42
C MET A 113 -7.22 -0.70 -10.39
N GLN A 114 -6.71 -0.15 -9.28
CA GLN A 114 -6.39 1.28 -9.19
C GLN A 114 -5.22 1.63 -10.12
N ALA A 115 -4.18 0.80 -10.19
CA ALA A 115 -3.08 0.99 -11.15
C ALA A 115 -3.61 1.05 -12.58
N TYR A 116 -4.48 0.12 -12.95
CA TYR A 116 -5.12 0.08 -14.26
C TYR A 116 -5.96 1.34 -14.54
N ARG A 117 -6.80 1.78 -13.59
CA ARG A 117 -7.60 3.01 -13.72
C ARG A 117 -6.72 4.25 -13.89
N ALA A 118 -5.69 4.40 -13.05
CA ALA A 118 -4.76 5.51 -13.12
C ALA A 118 -4.00 5.54 -14.46
N LEU A 119 -3.61 4.38 -15.00
CA LEU A 119 -3.01 4.30 -16.33
C LEU A 119 -4.01 4.68 -17.43
N CYS A 120 -5.28 4.28 -17.32
CA CYS A 120 -6.33 4.67 -18.27
C CYS A 120 -6.61 6.17 -18.24
N GLU A 121 -6.62 6.79 -17.06
CA GLU A 121 -6.76 8.23 -16.88
C GLU A 121 -5.54 8.96 -17.45
N TYR A 122 -4.34 8.50 -17.10
CA TYR A 122 -3.08 9.07 -17.59
C TYR A 122 -3.02 9.16 -19.11
N VAL A 123 -3.34 8.09 -19.84
CA VAL A 123 -3.30 8.11 -21.31
C VAL A 123 -4.43 8.92 -21.95
N ARG A 124 -5.50 9.22 -21.21
CA ARG A 124 -6.61 10.09 -21.69
C ARG A 124 -6.31 11.56 -21.46
N GLU A 125 -5.67 11.89 -20.34
CA GLU A 125 -5.35 13.27 -19.96
C GLU A 125 -4.00 13.74 -20.54
N TYR A 126 -3.08 12.81 -20.79
CA TYR A 126 -1.73 13.11 -21.22
C TYR A 126 -1.33 12.31 -22.47
N GLU A 127 -1.42 12.95 -23.62
CA GLU A 127 -0.93 12.44 -24.89
C GLU A 127 0.45 13.05 -25.22
N GLU A 128 1.41 12.19 -25.56
CA GLU A 128 2.75 12.60 -25.98
C GLU A 128 3.14 11.82 -27.26
N PRO A 129 3.29 12.51 -28.42
CA PRO A 129 3.55 11.86 -29.69
C PRO A 129 4.72 10.87 -29.64
N GLY A 130 4.45 9.63 -30.05
CA GLY A 130 5.44 8.54 -30.06
C GLY A 130 5.76 7.91 -28.70
N LYS A 131 5.23 8.43 -27.59
CA LYS A 131 5.43 7.86 -26.24
C LYS A 131 4.14 7.43 -25.55
N VAL A 132 3.09 8.25 -25.58
CA VAL A 132 1.83 8.00 -24.91
C VAL A 132 0.69 8.40 -25.84
N PHE A 133 -0.17 7.46 -26.23
CA PHE A 133 -1.29 7.76 -27.13
C PHE A 133 -2.37 6.68 -27.08
N ILE A 134 -3.57 7.05 -27.51
CA ILE A 134 -4.70 6.14 -27.66
C ILE A 134 -4.84 5.72 -29.12
N ARG A 135 -4.98 4.42 -29.38
CA ARG A 135 -5.22 3.88 -30.72
C ARG A 135 -6.00 2.58 -30.65
N ASP A 136 -7.00 2.41 -31.52
CA ASP A 136 -7.84 1.22 -31.64
C ASP A 136 -8.50 0.77 -30.31
N GLY A 137 -8.82 1.71 -29.41
CA GLY A 137 -9.38 1.38 -28.08
C GLY A 137 -8.35 0.95 -27.03
N TYR A 138 -7.06 1.06 -27.33
CA TYR A 138 -5.96 0.76 -26.42
C TYR A 138 -5.20 2.03 -26.03
N GLY A 139 -4.85 2.12 -24.75
CA GLY A 139 -3.82 3.02 -24.25
C GLY A 139 -2.44 2.44 -24.56
N ASN A 140 -1.56 3.24 -25.14
CA ASN A 140 -0.22 2.81 -25.53
C ASN A 140 0.80 3.66 -24.82
N ILE A 141 1.69 3.03 -24.05
CA ILE A 141 2.82 3.67 -23.38
C ILE A 141 4.11 3.00 -23.85
N LEU A 142 5.06 3.79 -24.33
CA LEU A 142 6.35 3.29 -24.79
C LEU A 142 7.03 2.50 -23.67
N ALA A 143 7.48 1.28 -23.96
CA ALA A 143 7.95 0.35 -22.93
C ALA A 143 9.18 0.85 -22.15
N SER A 144 10.03 1.65 -22.79
CA SER A 144 11.18 2.32 -22.15
C SER A 144 10.77 3.54 -21.32
N TYR A 145 9.60 4.14 -21.59
CA TYR A 145 9.06 5.29 -20.88
C TYR A 145 8.16 4.91 -19.71
N LEU A 146 7.60 3.70 -19.73
CA LEU A 146 6.71 3.17 -18.69
C LEU A 146 7.25 3.33 -17.26
N PRO A 147 8.53 3.05 -16.93
CA PRO A 147 9.04 3.26 -15.56
C PRO A 147 8.86 4.69 -15.04
N ASN A 148 8.98 5.69 -15.92
CA ASN A 148 8.78 7.10 -15.54
C ASN A 148 7.31 7.39 -15.25
N VAL A 149 6.39 6.83 -16.04
CA VAL A 149 4.95 6.95 -15.81
C VAL A 149 4.57 6.32 -14.47
N LEU A 150 5.07 5.10 -14.18
CA LEU A 150 4.80 4.42 -12.92
C LEU A 150 5.35 5.18 -11.71
N LYS A 151 6.53 5.79 -11.84
CA LYS A 151 7.10 6.66 -10.81
C LYS A 151 6.25 7.91 -10.58
N ARG A 152 5.77 8.56 -11.66
CA ARG A 152 4.95 9.77 -11.58
C ARG A 152 3.58 9.53 -10.95
N LEU A 153 3.00 8.37 -11.23
CA LEU A 153 1.71 7.95 -10.68
C LEU A 153 1.83 7.33 -9.27
N GLU A 154 3.05 7.15 -8.75
CA GLU A 154 3.33 6.58 -7.42
C GLU A 154 2.59 5.24 -7.16
N LEU A 155 2.40 4.43 -8.20
CA LEU A 155 1.58 3.21 -8.13
C LEU A 155 2.26 2.04 -7.38
N GLY A 156 3.54 2.18 -7.06
CA GLY A 156 4.39 1.18 -6.41
C GLY A 156 4.71 -0.09 -7.23
N TYR A 157 4.15 -0.27 -8.42
CA TYR A 157 4.44 -1.42 -9.28
C TYR A 157 5.73 -1.28 -10.08
N SER A 158 6.49 -2.38 -10.19
CA SER A 158 7.48 -2.52 -11.26
C SER A 158 6.79 -2.80 -12.61
N ARG A 159 7.51 -2.54 -13.70
CA ARG A 159 7.04 -2.84 -15.06
C ARG A 159 6.58 -4.29 -15.22
N LEU A 160 7.40 -5.25 -14.79
CA LEU A 160 7.12 -6.68 -14.98
C LEU A 160 5.90 -7.15 -14.18
N GLU A 161 5.71 -6.63 -12.97
CA GLU A 161 4.54 -6.96 -12.14
C GLU A 161 3.25 -6.46 -12.77
N LEU A 162 3.24 -5.20 -13.23
CA LEU A 162 2.10 -4.63 -13.93
C LEU A 162 1.76 -5.43 -15.19
N GLU A 163 2.77 -5.73 -16.01
CA GLU A 163 2.65 -6.51 -17.25
C GLU A 163 2.04 -7.90 -17.00
N LYS A 164 2.52 -8.62 -15.99
CA LYS A 164 2.00 -9.95 -15.63
C LYS A 164 0.52 -9.90 -15.22
N ASN A 165 0.16 -8.91 -14.41
CA ASN A 165 -1.20 -8.75 -13.94
C ASN A 165 -2.16 -8.34 -15.07
N LEU A 166 -1.81 -7.35 -15.89
CA LEU A 166 -2.67 -6.95 -17.01
C LEU A 166 -2.84 -8.07 -18.05
N LYS A 167 -1.81 -8.92 -18.21
CA LYS A 167 -1.92 -10.13 -19.04
C LYS A 167 -2.91 -11.14 -18.47
N SER A 168 -2.89 -11.42 -17.17
CA SER A 168 -3.81 -12.38 -16.56
C SER A 168 -5.27 -11.94 -16.65
N TRP A 169 -5.53 -10.63 -16.80
CA TRP A 169 -6.85 -10.06 -17.05
C TRP A 169 -7.22 -9.94 -18.53
N ASN A 170 -6.39 -10.45 -19.45
CA ASN A 170 -6.55 -10.32 -20.91
C ASN A 170 -6.65 -8.86 -21.39
N LEU A 171 -6.09 -7.89 -20.66
CA LEU A 171 -6.14 -6.48 -21.02
C LEU A 171 -5.03 -6.08 -21.98
N LEU A 172 -3.92 -6.84 -22.02
CA LEU A 172 -2.81 -6.53 -22.92
C LEU A 172 -3.09 -6.95 -24.37
N ARG A 173 -2.74 -6.08 -25.29
CA ARG A 173 -2.57 -6.45 -26.71
C ARG A 173 -1.23 -7.20 -26.83
N VAL A 174 -1.27 -8.41 -27.37
CA VAL A 174 -0.09 -9.26 -27.55
C VAL A 174 0.20 -9.48 -29.03
N ASN A 175 1.49 -9.53 -29.38
CA ASN A 175 1.93 -10.01 -30.69
C ASN A 175 2.25 -11.50 -30.59
N ASN A 176 1.40 -12.33 -31.18
CA ASN A 176 1.61 -13.77 -31.24
C ASN A 176 2.96 -14.09 -31.92
N GLY A 177 3.73 -15.01 -31.32
CA GLY A 177 4.99 -15.49 -31.90
C GLY A 177 6.21 -14.56 -31.75
N THR A 178 6.17 -13.58 -30.85
CA THR A 178 7.33 -12.69 -30.58
C THR A 178 7.97 -12.98 -29.22
N GLY A 179 9.29 -12.72 -29.10
CA GLY A 179 10.05 -12.84 -27.83
C GLY A 179 9.69 -11.79 -26.77
N HIS A 180 8.66 -10.97 -27.00
CA HIS A 180 8.23 -9.89 -26.10
C HIS A 180 6.78 -10.13 -25.63
N PRO A 181 6.57 -11.04 -24.65
CA PRO A 181 5.25 -11.58 -24.31
C PRO A 181 4.27 -10.59 -23.64
N TYR A 182 4.72 -9.36 -23.36
CA TYR A 182 3.97 -8.32 -22.64
C TYR A 182 3.93 -6.97 -23.36
N THR A 183 4.54 -6.84 -24.54
CA THR A 183 4.56 -5.59 -25.30
C THR A 183 4.08 -5.78 -26.73
N TYR A 184 3.48 -4.74 -27.27
CA TYR A 184 2.96 -4.70 -28.62
C TYR A 184 3.84 -3.81 -29.51
N LYS A 185 4.20 -4.32 -30.70
CA LYS A 185 5.02 -3.60 -31.68
C LYS A 185 4.13 -2.65 -32.47
N ILE A 186 4.41 -1.36 -32.41
CA ILE A 186 3.69 -0.33 -33.17
C ILE A 186 4.70 0.42 -34.04
N ASN A 187 4.37 0.53 -35.33
CA ASN A 187 5.10 1.42 -36.23
C ASN A 187 4.63 2.85 -35.98
N THR A 188 5.57 3.71 -35.56
CA THR A 188 5.33 5.13 -35.27
C THR A 188 5.79 6.04 -36.41
N GLY A 189 5.95 5.49 -37.62
CA GLY A 189 6.42 6.19 -38.82
C GLY A 189 7.94 6.20 -38.92
N SER A 190 8.65 6.59 -37.85
CA SER A 190 10.11 6.67 -37.81
C SER A 190 10.80 5.36 -37.41
N ALA A 191 10.15 4.53 -36.60
CA ALA A 191 10.65 3.23 -36.19
C ALA A 191 9.52 2.32 -35.69
N ASN A 192 9.82 1.03 -35.66
CA ASN A 192 9.03 0.05 -34.93
C ASN A 192 9.43 0.06 -33.46
N ASN A 193 8.54 0.49 -32.58
CA ASN A 193 8.77 0.57 -31.15
C ASN A 193 7.85 -0.40 -30.38
N TRP A 194 8.28 -0.76 -29.17
CA TRP A 194 7.53 -1.66 -28.29
C TRP A 194 6.78 -0.86 -27.24
N PHE A 195 5.49 -1.13 -27.09
CA PHE A 195 4.60 -0.43 -26.17
C PHE A 195 3.97 -1.42 -25.19
N LEU A 196 3.76 -0.98 -23.95
CA LEU A 196 2.68 -1.53 -23.15
C LEU A 196 1.37 -1.04 -23.77
N SER A 197 0.64 -1.95 -24.40
CA SER A 197 -0.64 -1.65 -25.05
C SER A 197 -1.74 -2.36 -24.27
N PHE A 198 -2.57 -1.59 -23.57
CA PHE A 198 -3.61 -2.10 -22.69
C PHE A 198 -4.97 -1.55 -23.08
N ARG A 199 -5.99 -2.41 -23.04
CA ARG A 199 -7.36 -2.07 -23.42
C ARG A 199 -7.88 -0.98 -22.48
N LEU A 200 -8.57 0.01 -23.02
CA LEU A 200 -9.28 1.00 -22.20
C LEU A 200 -10.69 0.47 -21.88
N PRO A 201 -11.26 0.80 -20.70
CA PRO A 201 -12.65 0.46 -20.41
C PRO A 201 -13.57 1.24 -21.36
N GLU A 202 -14.59 0.56 -21.89
CA GLU A 202 -15.62 1.18 -22.69
C GLU A 202 -16.43 2.16 -21.83
N LYS A 203 -16.99 3.22 -22.43
CA LYS A 203 -17.72 4.28 -21.70
C LYS A 203 -18.90 3.75 -20.86
N SER A 204 -19.36 2.52 -21.08
CA SER A 204 -20.46 1.85 -20.37
C SER A 204 -20.05 1.10 -19.09
N GLU A 205 -18.76 0.81 -18.85
CA GLU A 205 -18.32 -0.03 -17.72
C GLU A 205 -17.98 0.75 -16.44
N VAL A 206 -18.06 2.09 -16.46
CA VAL A 206 -17.68 2.94 -15.31
C VAL A 206 -18.87 3.21 -14.36
N ALA A 207 -20.07 2.72 -14.71
CA ALA A 207 -21.32 3.04 -14.00
C ALA A 207 -21.98 1.84 -13.27
N ALA A 208 -21.25 0.75 -13.03
CA ALA A 208 -21.75 -0.42 -12.29
C ALA A 208 -20.90 -0.74 -11.05
#